data_AF-A0A0T6UVV3-F1
#
_entry.id   AF-A0A0T6UVV3-F1
#
_cell.length_a   1.000
_cell.length_b   1.000
_cell.length_c   1.000
_cell.angle_alpha   90.00
_cell.angle_beta   90.00
_cell.angle_gamma   90.00
#
_symmetry.space_group_name_H-M   'P 1'
#
loop_
_entity.id
_entity.type
_entity.pdbx_description
1 polymer ?
#
loop_
_entity_poly.entity_id
_entity_poly.type
_entity_poly.pdbx_seq_one_letter_code
_entity_poly.pdbx_strand_id
1 'polypeptide(L)'
;MDATTPTTESTRSNSPRRFASALLGLLQGHVALFVEELKEQQSNTLTLLIVTGLGLLFALLLIFGLSAALLIAFWDDHRLLVICLLCAFYALGLLTCVGVLISRLRNAPTPFSASLEELARDREQLLP
;
A
#
# COMPACT_ATOMS: atom_id res chain seq x y z
N MET A 1 -46.40 55.86 -27.87
CA MET A 1 -46.71 55.51 -26.47
C MET A 1 -46.45 54.03 -26.31
N ASP A 2 -45.46 53.75 -25.50
CA ASP A 2 -44.82 52.47 -25.16
C ASP A 2 -45.67 51.49 -24.34
N ALA A 3 -45.06 50.30 -24.14
CA ALA A 3 -45.25 49.30 -23.08
C ALA A 3 -46.15 48.10 -23.44
N THR A 4 -45.79 46.83 -23.25
CA THR A 4 -44.65 46.20 -22.54
C THR A 4 -44.56 44.73 -22.94
N THR A 5 -43.34 44.22 -23.09
CA THR A 5 -42.99 42.79 -23.09
C THR A 5 -43.04 42.23 -21.65
N PRO A 6 -43.40 40.95 -21.46
CA PRO A 6 -42.86 40.18 -20.35
C PRO A 6 -41.84 39.15 -20.88
N THR A 7 -40.61 39.40 -20.49
CA THR A 7 -39.49 38.44 -20.39
C THR A 7 -39.87 37.22 -19.58
N THR A 8 -39.65 36.01 -20.09
CA THR A 8 -39.48 34.80 -19.26
C THR A 8 -38.59 33.83 -20.04
N GLU A 9 -37.32 33.74 -19.66
CA GLU A 9 -36.75 32.56 -18.98
C GLU A 9 -36.28 31.45 -19.92
N SER A 10 -34.96 31.29 -20.02
CA SER A 10 -34.32 30.03 -19.61
C SER A 10 -32.80 30.26 -19.58
N THR A 11 -32.35 30.84 -18.46
CA THR A 11 -31.03 30.50 -17.97
C THR A 11 -31.08 29.02 -17.57
N ARG A 12 -30.00 28.27 -17.85
CA ARG A 12 -29.61 27.00 -17.22
C ARG A 12 -29.77 25.74 -18.07
N SER A 13 -28.90 25.57 -19.07
CA SER A 13 -28.47 24.22 -19.47
C SER A 13 -27.12 24.28 -20.18
N ASN A 14 -26.03 24.00 -19.45
CA ASN A 14 -24.76 23.40 -19.95
C ASN A 14 -23.62 23.45 -18.92
N SER A 15 -23.93 23.44 -17.62
CA SER A 15 -22.93 23.41 -16.55
C SER A 15 -22.13 22.09 -16.47
N PRO A 16 -22.74 20.88 -16.49
CA PRO A 16 -22.02 19.67 -16.09
C PRO A 16 -20.92 19.21 -17.06
N ARG A 17 -21.08 19.47 -18.37
CA ARG A 17 -20.09 19.04 -19.37
C ARG A 17 -18.80 19.87 -19.32
N ARG A 18 -18.90 21.15 -18.92
CA ARG A 18 -17.74 22.04 -18.78
C ARG A 18 -16.94 21.75 -17.51
N PHE A 19 -17.62 21.40 -16.42
CA PHE A 19 -16.97 20.92 -15.19
C PHE A 19 -16.28 19.57 -15.40
N ALA A 20 -16.91 18.63 -16.12
CA ALA A 20 -16.30 17.35 -16.46
C ALA A 20 -15.02 17.51 -17.31
N SER A 21 -15.02 18.42 -18.30
CA SER A 21 -13.82 18.71 -19.08
C SER A 21 -12.72 19.42 -18.28
N ALA A 22 -13.09 20.24 -17.30
CA ALA A 22 -12.13 20.90 -16.41
C ALA A 22 -11.52 19.91 -15.41
N LEU A 23 -12.31 18.98 -14.86
CA LEU A 23 -11.83 17.89 -14.02
C LEU A 23 -10.89 16.96 -14.79
N LEU A 24 -11.26 16.57 -16.01
CA LEU A 24 -10.40 15.74 -16.88
C LEU A 24 -9.08 16.46 -17.20
N GLY A 25 -9.11 17.77 -17.47
CA GLY A 25 -7.90 18.57 -17.69
C GLY A 25 -6.99 18.67 -16.46
N LEU A 26 -7.57 18.78 -15.26
CA LEU A 26 -6.83 18.83 -13.99
C LEU A 26 -6.27 17.45 -13.59
N LEU A 27 -7.08 16.39 -13.72
CA LEU A 27 -6.65 14.99 -13.52
C LEU A 27 -5.48 14.65 -14.44
N GLN A 28 -5.54 15.03 -15.70
CA GLN A 28 -4.50 14.68 -16.66
C GLN A 28 -3.16 15.37 -16.38
N GLY A 29 -3.19 16.59 -15.82
CA GLY A 29 -1.98 17.29 -15.38
C GLY A 29 -1.38 16.74 -14.09
N HIS A 30 -2.22 16.41 -13.11
CA HIS A 30 -1.74 15.90 -11.81
C HIS A 30 -1.38 14.41 -11.84
N VAL A 31 -2.06 13.58 -12.64
CA VAL A 31 -1.70 12.16 -12.79
C VAL A 31 -0.34 12.00 -13.46
N ALA A 32 -0.01 12.85 -14.44
CA ALA A 32 1.31 12.85 -15.05
C ALA A 32 2.40 13.21 -14.02
N LEU A 33 2.16 14.21 -13.15
CA LEU A 33 3.08 14.59 -12.08
C LEU A 33 3.17 13.54 -10.95
N PHE A 34 2.05 12.95 -10.52
CA PHE A 34 2.05 11.86 -9.53
C PHE A 34 2.79 10.62 -10.05
N VAL A 35 2.67 10.32 -11.35
CA VAL A 35 3.40 9.22 -12.00
C VAL A 35 4.89 9.54 -12.13
N GLU A 36 5.26 10.81 -12.36
CA GLU A 36 6.66 11.26 -12.40
C GLU A 36 7.32 11.23 -11.01
N GLU A 37 6.62 11.70 -9.97
CA GLU A 37 7.06 11.70 -8.58
C GLU A 37 7.19 10.26 -8.03
N LEU A 38 6.23 9.38 -8.39
CA LEU A 38 6.34 7.96 -8.12
C LEU A 38 7.57 7.35 -8.79
N LYS A 39 7.88 7.73 -10.04
CA LYS A 39 9.07 7.25 -10.76
C LYS A 39 10.37 7.67 -10.09
N GLU A 40 10.44 8.89 -9.57
CA GLU A 40 11.64 9.42 -8.93
C GLU A 40 11.94 8.77 -7.57
N GLN A 41 10.91 8.35 -6.82
CA GLN A 41 11.08 7.60 -5.56
C GLN A 41 11.13 6.07 -5.71
N GLN A 42 10.75 5.52 -6.87
CA GLN A 42 10.56 4.07 -7.06
C GLN A 42 11.85 3.30 -7.41
N SER A 43 12.86 3.93 -8.03
CA SER A 43 14.04 3.18 -8.54
C SER A 43 14.89 2.54 -7.43
N ASN A 44 15.18 3.30 -6.37
CA ASN A 44 15.95 2.79 -5.23
C ASN A 44 15.10 1.94 -4.29
N THR A 45 13.83 2.31 -4.09
CA THR A 45 12.93 1.55 -3.21
C THR A 45 12.65 0.15 -3.75
N LEU A 46 12.45 -0.01 -5.07
CA LEU A 46 12.28 -1.33 -5.68
C LEU A 46 13.55 -2.18 -5.57
N THR A 47 14.71 -1.60 -5.87
CA THR A 47 16.00 -2.29 -5.73
C THR A 47 16.20 -2.76 -4.29
N LEU A 48 15.90 -1.90 -3.31
CA LEU A 48 16.04 -2.21 -1.89
C LEU A 48 15.05 -3.29 -1.46
N LEU A 49 13.81 -3.28 -1.96
CA LEU A 49 12.83 -4.34 -1.75
C LEU A 49 13.27 -5.67 -2.37
N ILE A 50 13.83 -5.67 -3.58
CA ILE A 50 14.33 -6.87 -4.25
C ILE A 50 15.52 -7.44 -3.48
N VAL A 51 16.50 -6.63 -3.12
CA VAL A 51 17.68 -7.08 -2.34
C VAL A 51 17.26 -7.58 -0.96
N THR A 52 16.35 -6.88 -0.29
CA THR A 52 15.82 -7.31 1.01
C THR A 52 15.05 -8.62 0.88
N GLY A 53 14.19 -8.74 -0.14
CA GLY A 53 13.42 -9.95 -0.42
C GLY A 53 14.31 -11.14 -0.76
N LEU A 54 15.34 -10.93 -1.60
CA LEU A 54 16.33 -11.94 -1.94
C LEU A 54 17.16 -12.33 -0.70
N GLY A 55 17.55 -11.36 0.13
CA GLY A 55 18.20 -11.60 1.41
C GLY A 55 17.34 -12.43 2.36
N LEU A 56 16.04 -12.11 2.46
CA LEU A 56 15.06 -12.88 3.25
C LEU A 56 14.93 -14.31 2.74
N LEU A 57 14.91 -14.50 1.43
CA LEU A 57 14.86 -15.81 0.79
C LEU A 57 16.11 -16.63 1.13
N PHE A 58 17.31 -16.07 0.91
CA PHE A 58 18.56 -16.74 1.26
C PHE A 58 18.65 -17.06 2.76
N ALA A 59 18.21 -16.15 3.63
CA ALA A 59 18.15 -16.41 5.06
C ALA A 59 17.22 -17.58 5.40
N LEU A 60 16.04 -17.65 4.78
CA LEU A 60 15.11 -18.76 4.96
C LEU A 60 15.70 -20.10 4.50
N LEU A 61 16.35 -20.12 3.33
CA LEU A 61 17.04 -21.31 2.82
C LEU A 61 18.17 -21.75 3.75
N LEU A 62 18.97 -20.81 4.26
CA LEU A 62 20.06 -21.09 5.19
C LEU A 62 19.53 -21.69 6.50
N ILE A 63 18.49 -21.10 7.08
CA ILE A 63 17.86 -21.59 8.32
C ILE A 63 17.27 -22.99 8.11
N PHE A 64 16.64 -23.24 6.96
CA PHE A 64 16.14 -24.57 6.61
C PHE A 64 17.27 -25.58 6.45
N GLY A 65 18.37 -25.20 5.79
CA GLY A 65 19.57 -26.04 5.66
C GLY A 65 20.23 -26.35 7.01
N LEU A 66 20.38 -25.36 7.89
CA LEU A 66 20.89 -25.51 9.25
C LEU A 66 20.00 -26.47 10.06
N SER A 67 18.69 -26.33 9.93
CA SER A 67 17.71 -27.21 10.58
C SER A 67 17.87 -28.66 10.15
N ALA A 68 17.99 -28.90 8.85
CA ALA A 68 18.23 -30.23 8.31
C ALA A 68 19.58 -30.79 8.76
N ALA A 69 20.64 -29.97 8.74
CA ALA A 69 21.97 -30.36 9.21
C ALA A 69 21.96 -30.74 10.70
N LEU A 70 21.27 -29.98 11.55
CA LEU A 70 21.05 -30.28 12.97
C LEU A 70 20.29 -31.60 13.14
N LEU A 71 19.21 -31.81 12.37
CA LEU A 71 18.44 -33.04 12.41
C LEU A 71 19.27 -34.25 12.05
N ILE A 72 20.10 -34.15 11.00
CA ILE A 72 20.98 -35.22 10.53
C ILE A 72 22.10 -35.50 11.54
N ALA A 73 22.74 -34.45 12.07
CA ALA A 73 23.85 -34.58 13.01
C ALA A 73 23.45 -35.23 14.34
N PHE A 74 22.26 -34.89 14.85
CA PHE A 74 21.76 -35.37 16.14
C PHE A 74 20.63 -36.40 15.99
N TRP A 75 20.54 -37.00 14.80
CA TRP A 75 19.47 -37.96 14.48
C TRP A 75 19.52 -39.15 15.42
N ASP A 76 20.66 -39.78 15.71
CA ASP A 76 20.59 -41.05 16.44
C ASP A 76 20.17 -40.90 17.91
N ASP A 77 20.68 -39.88 18.59
CA ASP A 77 20.60 -39.82 20.06
C ASP A 77 19.50 -38.87 20.57
N HIS A 78 19.27 -37.73 19.91
CA HIS A 78 18.57 -36.59 20.53
C HIS A 78 17.50 -35.93 19.63
N ARG A 79 16.88 -36.68 18.70
CA ARG A 79 15.89 -36.16 17.72
C ARG A 79 14.84 -35.24 18.35
N LEU A 80 14.24 -35.67 19.47
CA LEU A 80 13.16 -34.94 20.12
C LEU A 80 13.62 -33.61 20.71
N LEU A 81 14.82 -33.55 21.29
CA LEU A 81 15.41 -32.32 21.82
C LEU A 81 15.69 -31.32 20.69
N VAL A 82 16.25 -31.79 19.58
CA VAL A 82 16.54 -30.97 18.41
C VAL A 82 15.25 -30.39 17.83
N ILE A 83 14.21 -31.22 17.66
CA ILE A 83 12.90 -30.77 17.18
C ILE A 83 12.29 -29.74 18.13
N CYS A 84 12.34 -29.96 19.45
CA CYS A 84 11.84 -29.00 20.43
C CYS A 84 12.59 -27.67 20.37
N LEU A 85 13.93 -27.69 20.29
CA LEU A 85 14.74 -26.48 20.16
C LEU A 85 14.44 -25.73 18.87
N LEU A 86 14.30 -26.45 17.76
CA LEU A 86 13.94 -25.87 16.46
C LEU A 86 12.55 -25.21 16.52
N CYS A 87 11.58 -25.89 17.12
CA CYS A 87 10.23 -25.39 17.31
C CYS A 87 10.22 -24.12 18.18
N ALA A 88 10.94 -24.13 19.30
CA ALA A 88 11.09 -22.97 20.16
C ALA A 88 11.76 -21.80 19.43
N PHE A 89 12.81 -22.06 18.66
CA PHE A 89 13.52 -21.06 17.86
C PHE A 89 12.59 -20.42 16.81
N TYR A 90 11.84 -21.23 16.05
CA TYR A 90 10.87 -20.73 15.09
C TYR A 90 9.71 -19.98 15.73
N ALA A 91 9.23 -20.43 16.90
CA ALA A 91 8.18 -19.75 17.65
C ALA A 91 8.64 -18.35 18.12
N LEU A 92 9.88 -18.23 18.62
CA LEU A 92 10.47 -16.92 18.95
C LEU A 92 10.60 -16.03 17.70
N GLY A 93 11.06 -16.59 16.59
CA GLY A 93 11.12 -15.89 15.29
C GLY A 93 9.74 -15.38 14.85
N LEU A 94 8.70 -16.19 14.99
CA LEU A 94 7.32 -15.79 14.68
C LEU A 94 6.83 -14.68 15.62
N LEU A 95 7.02 -14.83 16.93
CA LEU A 95 6.62 -13.84 17.94
C LEU A 95 7.28 -12.48 17.69
N THR A 96 8.58 -12.47 17.38
CA THR A 96 9.31 -11.23 17.07
C THR A 96 8.80 -10.60 15.78
N CYS A 97 8.60 -11.39 14.72
CA CYS A 97 8.07 -10.88 13.45
C CYS A 97 6.67 -10.30 13.60
N VAL A 98 5.76 -11.01 14.30
CA VAL A 98 4.41 -10.53 14.61
C VAL A 98 4.46 -9.28 15.49
N GLY A 99 5.33 -9.25 16.50
CA GLY A 99 5.51 -8.08 17.37
C GLY A 99 5.99 -6.84 16.60
N VAL A 100 6.97 -7.02 15.72
CA VAL A 100 7.44 -5.96 14.82
C VAL A 100 6.32 -5.54 13.87
N LEU A 101 5.61 -6.48 13.25
CA LEU A 101 4.51 -6.17 12.34
C LEU A 101 3.39 -5.37 13.03
N ILE A 102 2.98 -5.79 14.23
CA ILE A 102 1.99 -5.07 15.04
C ILE A 102 2.52 -3.69 15.43
N SER A 103 3.79 -3.57 15.82
CA SER A 103 4.40 -2.27 16.12
C SER A 103 4.43 -1.36 14.89
N ARG A 104 4.76 -1.90 13.72
CA ARG A 104 4.76 -1.16 12.44
C ARG A 104 3.35 -0.75 12.05
N LEU A 105 2.34 -1.61 12.20
CA LEU A 105 0.94 -1.26 11.95
C LEU A 105 0.43 -0.18 12.91
N ARG A 106 0.79 -0.26 14.20
CA ARG A 106 0.40 0.73 15.21
C ARG A 106 1.10 2.08 15.02
N ASN A 107 2.33 2.07 14.51
CA ASN A 107 3.15 3.26 14.30
C ASN A 107 3.16 3.74 12.85
N ALA A 108 2.41 3.10 11.94
CA ALA A 108 2.36 3.50 10.53
C ALA A 108 1.55 4.80 10.42
N PRO A 109 2.15 5.95 10.03
CA PRO A 109 1.37 7.07 9.57
C PRO A 109 0.63 6.63 8.30
N THR A 110 -0.68 6.79 8.29
CA THR A 110 -1.58 6.42 7.18
C THR A 110 -1.11 7.10 5.89
N PRO A 111 -0.50 6.35 4.94
CA PRO A 111 0.12 6.96 3.76
C PRO A 111 -0.92 7.50 2.75
N PHE A 112 -2.20 7.23 2.98
CA PHE A 112 -3.33 7.59 2.11
C PHE A 112 -4.51 8.21 2.88
N SER A 113 -4.35 8.66 4.13
CA SER A 113 -5.47 9.30 4.84
C SER A 113 -5.92 10.57 4.13
N ALA A 114 -4.98 11.41 3.68
CA ALA A 114 -5.29 12.59 2.88
C ALA A 114 -6.00 12.22 1.56
N SER A 115 -5.52 11.19 0.85
CA SER A 115 -6.11 10.77 -0.43
C SER A 115 -7.48 10.08 -0.29
N LEU A 116 -7.72 9.34 0.81
CA LEU A 116 -9.01 8.72 1.10
C LEU A 116 -10.05 9.74 1.60
N GLU A 117 -9.60 10.77 2.31
CA GLU A 117 -10.46 11.87 2.75
C GLU A 117 -10.88 12.75 1.57
N GLU A 118 -9.99 12.96 0.61
CA GLU A 118 -10.33 13.59 -0.67
C GLU A 118 -11.32 12.73 -1.48
N LEU A 119 -11.12 11.40 -1.52
CA LEU A 119 -12.00 10.48 -2.25
C LEU A 119 -13.38 10.31 -1.58
N ALA A 120 -13.45 10.45 -0.25
CA ALA A 120 -14.71 10.48 0.51
C ALA A 120 -15.49 11.77 0.24
N ARG A 121 -14.79 12.90 0.12
CA ARG A 121 -15.37 14.21 -0.21
C ARG A 121 -15.91 14.26 -1.64
N ASP A 122 -15.19 13.65 -2.59
CA ASP A 122 -15.67 13.47 -3.97
C ASP A 122 -16.89 12.53 -4.04
N ARG A 123 -16.95 11.51 -3.16
CA ARG A 123 -18.11 10.61 -3.03
C ARG A 123 -19.36 11.33 -2.54
N GLU A 124 -19.23 12.26 -1.59
CA GLU A 124 -20.35 13.07 -1.07
C GLU A 124 -20.84 14.11 -2.09
N GLN A 125 -19.98 14.59 -2.99
CA GLN A 125 -20.41 15.47 -4.09
C GLN A 125 -20.96 14.73 -5.32
N LEU A 126 -20.68 13.43 -5.47
CA LEU A 126 -21.13 12.60 -6.59
C LEU A 126 -22.42 11.80 -6.31
N LEU A 127 -22.85 11.70 -5.06
CA LEU A 127 -24.20 11.24 -4.72
C LEU A 127 -25.07 12.48 -4.44
N PRO A 128 -26.01 12.84 -5.33
CA PRO A 128 -26.92 13.97 -5.12
C PRO A 128 -27.91 13.75 -3.98
#